data_AF-A0A8X6MJ87-F1
#
_entry.id   AF-A0A8X6MJ87-F1
#
_cell.length_a   1.000
_cell.length_b   1.000
_cell.length_c   1.000
_cell.angle_alpha   90.00
_cell.angle_beta   90.00
_cell.angle_gamma   90.00
#
_symmetry.space_group_name_H-M   'P 1'
#
loop_
_entity.id
_entity.type
_entity.pdbx_description
1 polymer ?
#
loop_
_entity_poly.entity_id
_entity_poly.type
_entity_poly.pdbx_seq_one_letter_code
_entity_poly.pdbx_strand_id
1 'polypeptide(L)'
;MDNTCFLCDKSFSTTSNLRRHARLIHNVENKVSTCRQMKCNVCSEELVSMKALLDHVESAHYIALEKETKKFDTYEAYKIWKEDVEKQTALYIRNTGSKFNNMKKTMYFYCHCNGFYNARGDKKRTIKMAGSNKINGNCPSKMKVCEDNENQVYVEFTKTHLGHGKDLGRMQITREEKDELTRKLEKKILIEIILDGIRDSFIDRLERIHLVTRKDLLNLKAEYSISSEGIMDTNDVLSVGKWVHILQGREDSPIILFKDQNIYDVLYPELKSEDFLLVIMNSCQREMLNFYGNDTVCLDFTHGRNAYGFDLATILVLNDKREGFPVAFILSNRQDSKALSLAFVAIKEYVSISPKVMMNDDTESFSNAWRTVFGVPEKRLLSTWHVDRSWRRNISRLIKKPEIQVEAYKVVRCLLIETDEEAFSMMLKEVLKIFSEKDELREFGKYFEHIYSKQTEIWSYCYRKWLGINTNMHTESMHR
;
A
#
# COMPACT_ATOMS: atom_id res chain seq x y z
N MET A 1 25.30 19.93 32.80
CA MET A 1 26.03 21.20 32.65
C MET A 1 25.73 22.01 33.88
N ASP A 2 26.68 22.11 34.80
CA ASP A 2 26.52 22.90 36.01
C ASP A 2 26.49 24.39 35.66
N ASN A 3 25.39 25.05 36.01
CA ASN A 3 25.19 26.47 35.80
C ASN A 3 25.88 27.27 36.93
N THR A 4 27.18 27.03 37.11
CA THR A 4 28.00 27.63 38.16
C THR A 4 28.84 28.77 37.60
N CYS A 5 28.96 29.86 38.35
CA CYS A 5 29.74 31.02 37.93
C CYS A 5 31.23 30.76 38.07
N PHE A 6 31.97 30.80 36.96
CA PHE A 6 33.43 30.61 36.94
C PHE A 6 34.23 31.72 37.66
N LEU A 7 33.57 32.79 38.14
CA LEU A 7 34.22 33.92 38.83
C LEU A 7 33.90 34.00 40.32
N CYS A 8 32.86 33.30 40.80
CA CYS A 8 32.51 33.30 42.22
C CYS A 8 31.85 32.02 42.73
N ASP A 9 31.90 30.96 41.93
CA ASP A 9 31.37 29.61 42.21
C ASP A 9 29.90 29.55 42.66
N LYS A 10 29.12 30.61 42.42
CA LYS A 10 27.68 30.61 42.67
C LYS A 10 26.95 29.77 41.63
N SER A 11 26.14 28.83 42.11
CA SER A 11 25.30 27.97 41.27
C SER A 11 23.93 28.58 41.02
N PHE A 12 23.44 28.46 39.79
CA PHE A 12 22.14 29.00 39.37
C PHE A 12 21.25 27.91 38.81
N SER A 13 19.93 28.06 38.99
CA SER A 13 18.95 27.12 38.44
C SER A 13 18.88 27.12 36.90
N THR A 14 19.29 28.22 36.25
CA THR A 14 19.27 28.34 34.78
C THR A 14 20.48 29.12 34.27
N THR A 15 20.92 28.80 33.06
CA THR A 15 22.02 29.49 32.37
C THR A 15 21.73 30.98 32.16
N SER A 16 20.45 31.36 31.98
CA SER A 16 20.04 32.77 31.89
C SER A 16 20.27 33.54 33.18
N ASN A 17 19.99 32.92 34.34
CA ASN A 17 20.24 33.54 35.64
C ASN A 17 21.74 33.68 35.91
N LEU A 18 22.54 32.67 35.56
CA LEU A 18 24.00 32.75 35.61
C LEU A 18 24.54 33.90 34.75
N ARG A 19 24.09 34.03 33.49
CA ARG A 19 24.51 35.12 32.59
C ARG A 19 24.10 36.50 33.08
N ARG A 20 22.94 36.61 33.74
CA ARG A 20 22.49 37.87 34.39
C ARG A 20 23.39 38.20 35.58
N HIS A 21 23.70 37.22 36.41
CA HIS A 21 24.61 37.38 37.54
C HIS A 21 26.03 37.79 37.11
N ALA A 22 26.61 37.10 36.12
CA ALA A 22 27.94 37.43 35.60
C ALA A 22 28.01 38.86 35.04
N ARG A 23 26.92 39.35 34.45
CA ARG A 23 26.84 40.73 33.96
C ARG A 23 26.75 41.76 35.09
N LEU A 24 25.87 41.53 36.07
CA LEU A 24 25.58 42.51 37.12
C LEU A 24 26.65 42.53 38.22
N ILE A 25 27.26 41.38 38.52
CA ILE A 25 28.21 41.24 39.64
C ILE A 25 29.66 41.26 39.15
N HIS A 26 29.93 40.74 37.95
CA HIS A 26 31.29 40.63 37.43
C HIS A 26 31.56 41.50 36.21
N ASN A 27 30.59 42.33 35.80
CA ASN A 27 30.70 43.23 34.64
C ASN A 27 31.15 42.53 33.35
N VAL A 28 30.86 41.24 33.23
CA VAL A 28 31.23 40.44 32.04
C VAL A 28 30.28 40.82 30.91
N GLU A 29 30.81 41.49 29.89
CA GLU A 29 30.11 41.71 28.63
C GLU A 29 29.90 40.37 27.92
N ASN A 30 28.64 39.97 27.74
CA ASN A 30 28.32 38.77 26.97
C ASN A 30 28.57 39.07 25.48
N LYS A 31 29.69 38.58 24.92
CA LYS A 31 30.04 38.72 23.50
C LYS A 31 29.11 38.00 22.50
N VAL A 32 28.08 37.30 22.97
CA VAL A 32 27.06 36.70 22.09
C VAL A 32 25.71 36.84 22.76
N SER A 33 24.91 37.80 22.30
CA SER A 33 23.48 37.79 22.54
C SER A 33 22.92 36.55 21.85
N THR A 34 22.59 35.50 22.62
CA THR A 34 21.85 34.34 22.11
C THR A 34 20.38 34.68 21.78
N CYS A 35 20.12 35.92 21.36
CA CYS A 35 18.81 36.34 20.92
C CYS A 35 18.60 35.74 19.53
N ARG A 36 17.45 35.09 19.33
CA ARG A 36 17.05 34.58 18.02
C ARG A 36 16.99 35.76 17.06
N GLN A 37 18.00 35.90 16.20
CA GLN A 37 18.02 36.95 15.17
C GLN A 37 16.90 36.66 14.16
N MET A 38 16.19 37.72 13.80
CA MET A 38 15.17 37.72 12.75
C MET A 38 15.84 38.16 11.46
N LYS A 39 15.67 37.41 10.37
CA LYS A 39 16.31 37.74 9.10
C LYS A 39 15.32 38.39 8.14
N CYS A 40 15.68 39.55 7.57
CA CYS A 40 14.91 40.21 6.53
C CYS A 40 14.98 39.42 5.21
N ASN A 41 13.84 39.16 4.58
CA ASN A 41 13.80 38.40 3.32
C ASN A 41 14.09 39.26 2.07
N VAL A 42 14.22 40.58 2.23
CA VAL A 42 14.53 41.49 1.11
C VAL A 42 16.03 41.72 0.99
N CYS A 43 16.71 41.99 2.11
CA CYS A 43 18.14 42.34 2.14
C CYS A 43 19.02 41.37 2.95
N SER A 44 18.44 40.33 3.57
CA SER A 44 19.15 39.38 4.46
C SER A 44 19.75 39.97 5.74
N GLU A 45 19.46 41.23 6.09
CA GLU A 45 19.89 41.82 7.36
C GLU A 45 19.33 41.05 8.56
N GLU A 46 20.13 40.95 9.63
CA GLU A 46 19.79 40.28 10.87
C GLU A 46 19.37 41.28 11.95
N LEU A 47 18.14 41.15 12.43
CA LEU A 47 17.48 42.07 13.35
C LEU A 47 17.24 41.39 14.71
N VAL A 48 17.30 42.17 15.78
CA VAL A 48 17.20 41.66 17.16
C VAL A 48 15.79 41.21 17.57
N SER A 49 14.74 41.64 16.85
CA SER A 49 13.36 41.31 17.20
C SER A 49 12.42 41.42 16.00
N MET A 50 11.23 40.83 16.14
CA MET A 50 10.19 40.97 15.11
C MET A 50 9.73 42.42 14.96
N LYS A 51 9.71 43.22 16.03
CA LYS A 51 9.38 44.64 15.93
C LYS A 51 10.42 45.39 15.09
N ALA A 52 11.70 45.19 15.39
CA ALA A 52 12.80 45.78 14.63
C ALA A 52 12.77 45.35 13.15
N LEU A 53 12.38 44.11 12.86
CA LEU A 53 12.17 43.66 11.48
C LEU A 53 11.05 44.43 10.77
N LEU A 54 9.90 44.65 11.42
CA LEU A 54 8.81 45.41 10.82
C LEU A 54 9.23 46.87 10.57
N ASP A 55 9.87 47.49 11.55
CA ASP A 55 10.35 48.88 11.45
C ASP A 55 11.41 49.01 10.34
N HIS A 56 12.30 48.03 10.20
CA HIS A 56 13.30 47.96 9.12
C HIS A 56 12.63 47.80 7.74
N VAL A 57 11.60 46.97 7.61
CA VAL A 57 10.88 46.79 6.34
C VAL A 57 10.19 48.09 5.92
N GLU A 58 9.57 48.81 6.85
CA GLU A 58 8.91 50.10 6.56
C GLU A 58 9.92 51.20 6.22
N SER A 59 11.05 51.29 6.93
CA SER A 59 12.02 52.38 6.78
C SER A 59 13.10 52.15 5.71
N ALA A 60 13.67 50.95 5.62
CA ALA A 60 14.77 50.64 4.71
C ALA A 60 14.30 50.14 3.35
N HIS A 61 13.10 49.57 3.27
CA HIS A 61 12.53 49.06 2.01
C HIS A 61 11.33 49.86 1.52
N TYR A 62 10.85 50.83 2.30
CA TYR A 62 9.66 51.64 1.98
C TYR A 62 8.42 50.79 1.66
N ILE A 63 8.35 49.59 2.25
CA ILE A 63 7.20 48.69 2.08
C ILE A 63 6.21 48.99 3.20
N ALA A 64 5.06 49.54 2.85
CA ALA A 64 3.98 49.78 3.80
C ALA A 64 3.40 48.45 4.29
N LEU A 65 3.43 48.22 5.61
CA LEU A 65 2.83 47.04 6.21
C LEU A 65 1.35 47.29 6.51
N GLU A 66 0.48 46.53 5.85
CA GLU A 66 -0.96 46.55 6.11
C GLU A 66 -1.25 45.97 7.49
N LYS A 67 -1.78 46.81 8.39
CA LYS A 67 -2.12 46.46 9.76
C LYS A 67 -3.62 46.66 9.99
N GLU A 68 -4.26 45.73 10.68
CA GLU A 68 -5.67 45.81 11.07
C GLU A 68 -5.82 45.45 12.55
N THR A 69 -6.74 46.13 13.24
CA THR A 69 -7.16 45.77 14.58
C THR A 69 -8.62 45.33 14.56
N LYS A 70 -8.91 44.15 15.11
CA LYS A 70 -10.29 43.63 15.26
C LYS A 70 -10.61 43.32 16.71
N LYS A 71 -11.88 43.49 17.08
CA LYS A 71 -12.46 43.08 18.35
C LYS A 71 -13.52 41.99 18.09
N PHE A 72 -13.52 40.96 18.92
CA PHE A 72 -14.51 39.88 18.90
C PHE A 72 -15.08 39.69 20.30
N ASP A 73 -16.37 39.41 20.38
CA ASP A 73 -17.06 39.18 21.65
C ASP A 73 -16.73 37.81 22.26
N THR A 74 -16.34 36.84 21.43
CA THR A 74 -15.99 35.48 21.85
C THR A 74 -14.74 34.98 21.13
N TYR A 75 -14.07 34.00 21.76
CA TYR A 75 -12.93 33.31 21.16
C TYR A 75 -13.32 32.47 19.93
N GLU A 76 -14.55 31.95 19.90
CA GLU A 76 -15.13 31.21 18.78
C GLU A 76 -15.29 32.10 17.54
N ALA A 77 -15.78 33.33 17.71
CA ALA A 77 -15.91 34.29 16.61
C ALA A 77 -14.53 34.65 16.01
N TYR A 78 -13.52 34.81 16.87
CA TYR A 78 -12.13 34.97 16.44
C TYR A 78 -11.62 33.75 15.64
N LYS A 79 -11.92 32.52 16.07
CA LYS A 79 -11.49 31.30 15.34
C LYS A 79 -12.06 31.26 13.92
N ILE A 80 -13.36 31.54 13.77
CA ILE A 80 -14.02 31.55 12.45
C ILE A 80 -13.36 32.58 11.53
N TRP A 81 -13.14 33.80 12.05
CA TRP A 81 -12.44 34.84 11.30
C TRP A 81 -11.01 34.43 10.93
N LYS A 82 -10.26 33.82 11.86
CA LYS A 82 -8.90 33.35 11.60
C LYS A 82 -8.88 32.27 10.52
N GLU A 83 -9.83 31.33 10.53
CA GLU A 83 -9.94 30.29 9.52
C GLU A 83 -10.17 30.88 8.12
N ASP A 84 -11.01 31.92 7.99
CA ASP A 84 -11.20 32.64 6.73
C ASP A 84 -9.90 33.33 6.24
N VAL A 85 -9.17 33.98 7.14
CA VAL A 85 -7.86 34.58 6.81
C VAL A 85 -6.87 33.50 6.33
N GLU A 86 -6.85 32.34 6.99
CA GLU A 86 -5.97 31.21 6.65
C GLU A 86 -6.33 30.57 5.29
N LYS A 87 -7.62 30.52 4.94
CA LYS A 87 -8.10 30.11 3.61
C LYS A 87 -7.60 31.03 2.49
N GLN A 88 -7.40 32.30 2.78
CA GLN A 88 -7.02 33.28 1.78
C GLN A 88 -5.51 33.46 1.64
N THR A 89 -4.76 33.33 2.74
CA THR A 89 -3.35 33.75 2.83
C THR A 89 -2.38 32.62 3.18
N ALA A 90 -2.27 32.28 4.47
CA ALA A 90 -1.36 31.29 5.02
C ALA A 90 -1.81 30.89 6.44
N LEU A 91 -1.36 29.73 6.92
CA LEU A 91 -1.58 29.32 8.32
C LEU A 91 -0.83 30.21 9.32
N TYR A 92 -1.46 30.47 10.46
CA TYR A 92 -0.91 31.22 11.59
C TYR A 92 -0.73 30.29 12.80
N ILE A 93 0.52 29.94 13.07
CA ILE A 93 0.92 28.97 14.09
C ILE A 93 1.49 29.64 15.33
N ARG A 94 1.28 29.01 16.48
CA ARG A 94 1.81 29.45 17.76
C ARG A 94 3.15 28.76 18.04
N ASN A 95 4.22 29.55 18.17
CA ASN A 95 5.57 29.03 18.44
C ASN A 95 5.97 29.07 19.92
N THR A 96 5.20 29.77 20.75
CA THR A 96 5.47 29.97 22.19
C THR A 96 4.20 29.84 22.99
N GLY A 97 4.30 29.47 24.27
CA GLY A 97 3.16 29.49 25.19
C GLY A 97 2.53 30.88 25.33
N SER A 98 1.31 30.91 25.87
CA SER A 98 0.59 32.15 26.20
C SER A 98 1.37 32.95 27.25
N LYS A 99 1.32 34.28 27.13
CA LYS A 99 1.86 35.20 28.13
C LYS A 99 0.71 35.75 28.96
N PHE A 100 0.88 35.79 30.27
CA PHE A 100 -0.10 36.35 31.20
C PHE A 100 0.48 37.62 31.82
N ASN A 101 -0.26 38.71 31.73
CA ASN A 101 0.10 39.98 32.38
C ASN A 101 -1.19 40.69 32.82
N ASN A 102 -1.28 41.10 34.08
CA ASN A 102 -2.44 41.79 34.65
C ASN A 102 -3.78 41.15 34.26
N MET A 103 -3.88 39.82 34.44
CA MET A 103 -5.03 38.97 34.07
C MET A 103 -5.35 38.87 32.57
N LYS A 104 -4.66 39.61 31.69
CA LYS A 104 -4.80 39.48 30.23
C LYS A 104 -3.92 38.35 29.70
N LYS A 105 -4.49 37.54 28.82
CA LYS A 105 -3.80 36.44 28.14
C LYS A 105 -3.44 36.85 26.72
N THR A 106 -2.14 36.99 26.44
CA THR A 106 -1.61 37.34 25.12
C THR A 106 -1.02 36.12 24.41
N MET A 107 -1.41 35.94 23.15
CA MET A 107 -0.96 34.89 22.26
C MET A 107 -0.39 35.51 20.98
N TYR A 108 0.70 34.93 20.47
CA TYR A 108 1.31 35.36 19.22
C TYR A 108 1.25 34.22 18.22
N PHE A 109 0.65 34.50 17.07
CA PHE A 109 0.59 33.59 15.93
C PHE A 109 1.39 34.19 14.79
N TYR A 110 2.19 33.36 14.13
CA TYR A 110 3.05 33.77 13.03
C TYR A 110 2.71 32.93 11.81
N CYS A 111 2.86 33.52 10.62
CA CYS A 111 2.77 32.76 9.38
C CYS A 111 3.62 31.47 9.46
N HIS A 112 3.08 30.33 9.04
CA HIS A 112 3.77 29.04 9.11
C HIS A 112 5.06 29.01 8.27
N CYS A 113 5.20 29.89 7.28
CA CYS A 113 6.42 30.11 6.51
C CYS A 113 7.53 30.81 7.32
N ASN A 114 7.18 31.50 8.41
CA ASN A 114 8.12 32.27 9.24
C ASN A 114 9.16 31.37 9.91
N GLY A 115 10.43 31.75 9.75
CA GLY A 115 11.59 31.21 10.44
C GLY A 115 12.44 30.27 9.59
N PHE A 116 13.30 29.52 10.27
CA PHE A 116 14.31 28.66 9.67
C PHE A 116 13.94 27.19 9.79
N TYR A 117 14.19 26.43 8.73
CA TYR A 117 14.12 24.98 8.80
C TYR A 117 15.27 24.47 9.67
N ASN A 118 14.94 23.67 10.69
CA ASN A 118 15.92 22.99 11.51
C ASN A 118 15.67 21.49 11.34
N ALA A 119 16.63 20.78 10.74
CA ALA A 119 16.55 19.34 10.63
C ALA A 119 16.52 18.70 12.03
N ARG A 120 15.61 17.74 12.24
CA ARG A 120 15.45 17.02 13.51
C ARG A 120 15.43 15.51 13.23
N GLY A 121 16.08 14.71 14.08
CA GLY A 121 16.13 13.24 14.01
C GLY A 121 17.42 12.68 13.40
N ASP A 122 17.53 11.35 13.38
CA ASP A 122 18.75 10.58 13.00
C ASP A 122 19.09 10.58 11.50
N LYS A 123 18.53 11.52 10.71
CA LYS A 123 18.69 11.58 9.24
C LYS A 123 18.30 10.30 8.46
N LYS A 124 17.55 9.38 9.08
CA LYS A 124 17.06 8.13 8.45
C LYS A 124 16.02 8.34 7.34
N ARG A 125 15.43 9.53 7.23
CA ARG A 125 14.43 9.88 6.19
C ARG A 125 14.91 11.08 5.40
N THR A 126 14.81 11.00 4.07
CA THR A 126 15.04 12.12 3.16
C THR A 126 13.95 13.19 3.34
N ILE A 127 14.31 14.45 3.11
CA ILE A 127 13.35 15.55 3.11
C ILE A 127 12.39 15.35 1.93
N LYS A 128 11.11 15.66 2.14
CA LYS A 128 10.09 15.60 1.08
C LYS A 128 10.52 16.49 -0.10
N MET A 129 10.16 16.12 -1.34
CA MET A 129 10.49 16.92 -2.54
C MET A 129 10.02 18.38 -2.42
N ALA A 130 8.87 18.62 -1.79
CA ALA A 130 8.33 19.96 -1.54
C ALA A 130 9.16 20.80 -0.54
N GLY A 131 10.13 20.19 0.15
CA GLY A 131 11.00 20.86 1.10
C GLY A 131 10.29 21.25 2.40
N SER A 132 10.85 22.26 3.06
CA SER A 132 10.24 22.87 4.25
C SER A 132 9.32 24.03 3.86
N ASN A 133 8.24 24.21 4.62
CA ASN A 133 7.44 25.43 4.52
C ASN A 133 8.22 26.69 4.98
N LYS A 134 9.32 26.52 5.73
CA LYS A 134 10.13 27.62 6.23
C LYS A 134 10.92 28.29 5.10
N ILE A 135 10.82 29.62 5.03
CA ILE A 135 11.49 30.44 4.00
C ILE A 135 12.95 30.77 4.35
N ASN A 136 13.46 30.24 5.48
CA ASN A 136 14.80 30.53 6.00
C ASN A 136 15.04 32.04 6.19
N GLY A 137 14.00 32.69 6.69
CA GLY A 137 13.95 34.08 7.08
C GLY A 137 12.60 34.39 7.70
N ASN A 138 12.33 35.65 8.00
CA ASN A 138 11.20 36.02 8.83
C ASN A 138 10.11 36.75 8.04
N CYS A 139 8.92 36.15 8.04
CA CYS A 139 7.76 36.75 7.40
C CYS A 139 7.15 37.79 8.36
N PRO A 140 6.89 39.03 7.91
CA PRO A 140 6.32 40.08 8.76
C PRO A 140 4.88 39.78 9.21
N SER A 141 4.15 38.95 8.46
CA SER A 141 2.78 38.59 8.75
C SER A 141 2.63 37.81 10.07
N LYS A 142 1.83 38.38 10.98
CA LYS A 142 1.61 37.86 12.34
C LYS A 142 0.30 38.39 12.94
N MET A 143 -0.26 37.64 13.88
CA MET A 143 -1.39 38.05 14.71
C MET A 143 -0.95 38.08 16.18
N LYS A 144 -1.19 39.21 16.86
CA LYS A 144 -1.12 39.31 18.31
C LYS A 144 -2.55 39.34 18.83
N VAL A 145 -2.89 38.34 19.62
CA VAL A 145 -4.25 38.10 20.13
C VAL A 145 -4.23 38.28 21.64
N CYS A 146 -5.05 39.19 22.14
CA CYS A 146 -5.20 39.50 23.55
C CYS A 146 -6.61 39.14 23.98
N GLU A 147 -6.73 38.24 24.95
CA GLU A 147 -7.98 37.85 25.59
C GLU A 147 -8.03 38.52 26.97
N ASP A 148 -9.11 39.24 27.24
CA ASP A 148 -9.34 39.90 28.53
C ASP A 148 -10.16 39.01 29.50
N ASN A 149 -10.47 39.56 30.67
CA ASN A 149 -11.19 38.85 31.73
C ASN A 149 -12.67 38.62 31.40
N GLU A 150 -13.22 39.35 30.44
CA GLU A 150 -14.61 39.24 29.98
C GLU A 150 -14.72 38.28 28.79
N ASN A 151 -13.64 37.55 28.48
CA ASN A 151 -13.48 36.68 27.30
C ASN A 151 -13.57 37.43 25.95
N GLN A 152 -13.45 38.76 25.95
CA GLN A 152 -13.36 39.53 24.71
C GLN A 152 -11.96 39.39 24.12
N VAL A 153 -11.91 39.32 22.79
CA VAL A 153 -10.68 39.05 22.05
C VAL A 153 -10.33 40.24 21.17
N TYR A 154 -9.12 40.76 21.37
CA TYR A 154 -8.54 41.84 20.59
C TYR A 154 -7.40 41.31 19.74
N VAL A 155 -7.42 41.57 18.44
CA VAL A 155 -6.42 41.08 17.50
C VAL A 155 -5.75 42.26 16.80
N GLU A 156 -4.43 42.38 16.95
CA GLU A 156 -3.57 43.20 16.09
C GLU A 156 -2.98 42.29 15.00
N PHE A 157 -3.40 42.49 13.75
CA PHE A 157 -3.02 41.66 12.61
C PHE A 157 -2.17 42.45 11.61
N THR A 158 -0.95 41.98 11.34
CA THR A 158 -0.13 42.45 10.21
C THR A 158 -0.35 41.48 9.04
N LYS A 159 -0.96 41.97 7.95
CA LYS A 159 -1.38 41.17 6.78
C LYS A 159 -0.25 40.89 5.81
N THR A 160 0.65 41.84 5.63
CA THR A 160 1.67 41.80 4.59
C THR A 160 2.61 40.60 4.78
N HIS A 161 2.75 39.79 3.72
CA HIS A 161 3.71 38.69 3.65
C HIS A 161 4.93 39.10 2.80
N LEU A 162 6.14 38.74 3.23
CA LEU A 162 7.38 38.95 2.48
C LEU A 162 8.22 37.68 2.46
N GLY A 163 8.85 37.40 1.32
CA GLY A 163 9.69 36.23 1.10
C GLY A 163 8.94 34.96 0.66
N HIS A 164 7.62 35.02 0.47
CA HIS A 164 6.84 33.96 -0.16
C HIS A 164 5.52 34.47 -0.76
N GLY A 165 5.05 33.79 -1.80
CA GLY A 165 3.72 33.99 -2.38
C GLY A 165 2.66 33.06 -1.78
N LYS A 166 1.47 33.09 -2.39
CA LYS A 166 0.39 32.13 -2.15
C LYS A 166 0.69 30.83 -2.90
N ASP A 167 1.35 29.89 -2.23
CA ASP A 167 1.61 28.55 -2.76
C ASP A 167 0.45 27.61 -2.35
N LEU A 168 -0.43 27.29 -3.30
CA LEU A 168 -1.56 26.39 -3.09
C LEU A 168 -1.12 25.03 -2.53
N GLY A 169 0.05 24.50 -2.91
CA GLY A 169 0.52 23.21 -2.41
C GLY A 169 0.89 23.22 -0.92
N ARG A 170 1.18 24.41 -0.36
CA ARG A 170 1.53 24.62 1.05
C ARG A 170 0.35 25.05 1.91
N MET A 171 -0.78 25.39 1.29
CA MET A 171 -2.01 25.69 2.01
C MET A 171 -2.60 24.42 2.64
N GLN A 172 -3.38 24.59 3.70
CA GLN A 172 -4.05 23.47 4.35
C GLN A 172 -5.36 23.16 3.62
N ILE A 173 -5.70 21.87 3.53
CA ILE A 173 -7.07 21.45 3.22
C ILE A 173 -7.95 21.95 4.37
N THR A 174 -8.99 22.68 4.02
CA THR A 174 -9.92 23.29 4.98
C THR A 174 -10.68 22.21 5.77
N ARG A 175 -11.27 22.60 6.89
CA ARG A 175 -12.04 21.66 7.71
C ARG A 175 -13.24 21.12 6.93
N GLU A 176 -13.93 22.00 6.22
CA GLU A 176 -15.11 21.64 5.42
C GLU A 176 -14.75 20.65 4.30
N GLU A 177 -13.63 20.89 3.61
CA GLU A 177 -13.10 19.96 2.61
C GLU A 177 -12.69 18.61 3.23
N LYS A 178 -12.01 18.63 4.39
CA LYS A 178 -11.67 17.39 5.11
C LYS A 178 -12.92 16.60 5.48
N ASP A 179 -13.94 17.26 6.02
CA ASP A 179 -15.18 16.61 6.45
C ASP A 179 -15.92 15.99 5.24
N GLU A 180 -15.95 16.66 4.09
CA GLU A 180 -16.54 16.09 2.87
C GLU A 180 -15.74 14.89 2.33
N LEU A 181 -14.39 14.95 2.35
CA LEU A 181 -13.55 13.81 1.97
C LEU A 181 -13.76 12.63 2.91
N THR A 182 -13.78 12.87 4.22
CA THR A 182 -14.08 11.87 5.26
C THR A 182 -15.44 11.23 5.01
N ARG A 183 -16.49 12.02 4.75
CA ARG A 183 -17.83 11.50 4.43
C ARG A 183 -17.83 10.59 3.21
N LYS A 184 -17.07 10.92 2.16
CA LYS A 184 -16.91 10.05 0.98
C LYS A 184 -16.18 8.75 1.34
N LEU A 185 -15.17 8.82 2.21
CA LEU A 185 -14.41 7.66 2.69
C LEU A 185 -15.27 6.75 3.59
N GLU A 186 -16.10 7.30 4.47
CA GLU A 186 -17.06 6.56 5.31
C GLU A 186 -18.11 5.81 4.48
N LYS A 187 -18.54 6.43 3.37
CA LYS A 187 -19.43 5.80 2.37
C LYS A 187 -18.74 4.73 1.52
N LYS A 188 -17.49 4.39 1.81
CA LYS A 188 -16.71 3.34 1.13
C LYS A 188 -16.53 3.61 -0.37
N ILE A 189 -16.49 4.88 -0.78
CA ILE A 189 -16.12 5.23 -2.15
C ILE A 189 -14.61 5.00 -2.32
N LEU A 190 -14.22 4.33 -3.41
CA LEU A 190 -12.81 4.05 -3.70
C LEU A 190 -11.99 5.35 -3.76
N ILE A 191 -10.75 5.30 -3.28
CA ILE A 191 -9.86 6.47 -3.24
C ILE A 191 -9.63 7.03 -4.64
N GLU A 192 -9.50 6.15 -5.64
CA GLU A 192 -9.34 6.48 -7.05
C GLU A 192 -10.52 7.32 -7.55
N ILE A 193 -11.75 6.86 -7.27
CA ILE A 193 -12.98 7.58 -7.66
C ILE A 193 -13.08 8.95 -6.97
N ILE A 194 -12.67 9.04 -5.69
CA ILE A 194 -12.66 10.32 -4.97
C ILE A 194 -11.66 11.29 -5.62
N LEU A 195 -10.46 10.81 -5.96
CA LEU A 195 -9.42 11.64 -6.59
C LEU A 195 -9.83 12.09 -7.99
N ASP A 196 -10.42 11.21 -8.79
CA ASP A 196 -10.88 11.54 -10.13
C ASP A 196 -12.03 12.55 -10.07
N GLY A 197 -13.01 12.36 -9.18
CA GLY A 197 -14.09 13.34 -8.98
C GLY A 197 -13.61 14.72 -8.50
N ILE A 198 -12.49 14.80 -7.78
CA ILE A 198 -11.85 16.09 -7.42
C ILE A 198 -11.14 16.72 -8.61
N ARG A 199 -10.51 15.91 -9.48
CA ARG A 199 -9.87 16.42 -10.69
C ARG A 199 -10.92 16.92 -11.68
N ASP A 200 -12.04 16.20 -11.79
CA ASP A 200 -13.16 16.53 -12.67
C ASP A 200 -13.96 17.76 -12.19
N SER A 201 -13.86 18.13 -10.91
CA SER A 201 -14.45 19.38 -10.40
C SER A 201 -13.66 20.63 -10.81
N PHE A 202 -12.53 20.47 -11.49
CA PHE A 202 -11.76 21.58 -12.04
C PHE A 202 -12.52 22.24 -13.20
N ILE A 203 -12.79 23.54 -13.05
CA ILE A 203 -13.35 24.37 -14.13
C ILE A 203 -12.22 25.22 -14.70
N ASP A 204 -11.91 26.36 -14.08
CA ASP A 204 -10.90 27.32 -14.57
C ASP A 204 -9.92 27.81 -13.50
N ARG A 205 -10.18 27.50 -12.22
CA ARG A 205 -9.35 27.97 -11.09
C ARG A 205 -8.83 26.80 -10.28
N LEU A 206 -7.50 26.68 -10.23
CA LEU A 206 -6.84 25.71 -9.36
C LEU A 206 -6.98 26.14 -7.90
N GLU A 207 -7.51 25.25 -7.08
CA GLU A 207 -7.68 25.43 -5.62
C GLU A 207 -6.95 24.34 -4.84
N ARG A 208 -6.83 24.52 -3.52
CA ARG A 208 -6.09 23.57 -2.66
C ARG A 208 -6.66 22.15 -2.74
N ILE A 209 -7.98 21.98 -2.81
CA ILE A 209 -8.63 20.66 -2.90
C ILE A 209 -8.15 19.86 -4.12
N HIS A 210 -7.88 20.52 -5.25
CA HIS A 210 -7.43 19.86 -6.48
C HIS A 210 -6.02 19.25 -6.35
N LEU A 211 -5.26 19.64 -5.32
CA LEU A 211 -3.93 19.11 -5.01
C LEU A 211 -3.96 18.00 -3.93
N VAL A 212 -5.14 17.45 -3.61
CA VAL A 212 -5.27 16.31 -2.71
C VAL A 212 -4.60 15.08 -3.32
N THR A 213 -3.78 14.42 -2.52
CA THR A 213 -3.07 13.20 -2.93
C THR A 213 -3.70 11.95 -2.32
N ARG A 214 -3.41 10.77 -2.90
CA ARG A 214 -3.73 9.47 -2.30
C ARG A 214 -3.24 9.39 -0.85
N LYS A 215 -2.06 9.95 -0.57
CA LYS A 215 -1.48 9.94 0.78
C LYS A 215 -2.28 10.80 1.76
N ASP A 216 -2.85 11.91 1.31
CA ASP A 216 -3.71 12.74 2.15
C ASP A 216 -4.99 11.98 2.55
N LEU A 217 -5.63 11.28 1.61
CA LEU A 217 -6.81 10.45 1.89
C LEU A 217 -6.49 9.27 2.83
N LEU A 218 -5.32 8.64 2.68
CA LEU A 218 -4.87 7.61 3.61
C LEU A 218 -4.57 8.16 5.01
N ASN A 219 -4.00 9.36 5.10
CA ASN A 219 -3.79 10.02 6.39
C ASN A 219 -5.13 10.39 7.04
N LEU A 220 -6.13 10.83 6.27
CA LEU A 220 -7.49 11.06 6.77
C LEU A 220 -8.13 9.76 7.27
N LYS A 221 -8.01 8.65 6.52
CA LYS A 221 -8.48 7.34 7.02
C LYS A 221 -7.85 6.98 8.38
N ALA A 222 -6.55 7.19 8.52
CA ALA A 222 -5.84 6.92 9.77
C ALA A 222 -6.20 7.90 10.90
N GLU A 223 -6.30 9.20 10.60
CA GLU A 223 -6.66 10.27 11.56
C GLU A 223 -8.06 10.04 12.15
N TYR A 224 -9.00 9.59 11.33
CA TYR A 224 -10.40 9.37 11.71
C TYR A 224 -10.72 7.89 11.99
N SER A 225 -9.71 7.01 12.05
CA SER A 225 -9.89 5.55 12.26
C SER A 225 -10.93 4.90 11.33
N ILE A 226 -11.08 5.44 10.12
CA ILE A 226 -11.98 4.89 9.10
C ILE A 226 -11.34 3.58 8.64
N SER A 227 -12.00 2.45 8.93
CA SER A 227 -11.45 1.14 8.58
C SER A 227 -11.13 1.08 7.08
N SER A 228 -9.90 0.69 6.77
CA SER A 228 -9.54 0.30 5.41
C SER A 228 -10.38 -0.92 5.03
N GLU A 229 -10.88 -0.97 3.80
CA GLU A 229 -11.62 -2.11 3.26
C GLU A 229 -10.94 -3.44 3.65
N GLY A 230 -11.75 -4.41 4.10
CA GLY A 230 -11.30 -5.77 4.40
C GLY A 230 -10.62 -5.98 5.77
N ILE A 231 -10.25 -4.93 6.49
CA ILE A 231 -9.63 -5.05 7.82
C ILE A 231 -10.68 -4.75 8.91
N MET A 232 -11.20 -5.81 9.52
CA MET A 232 -12.24 -5.80 10.55
C MET A 232 -11.69 -5.94 11.98
N ASP A 233 -10.40 -6.22 12.10
CA ASP A 233 -9.67 -6.29 13.37
C ASP A 233 -8.20 -5.94 13.14
N THR A 234 -7.50 -5.51 14.20
CA THR A 234 -6.05 -5.34 14.19
C THR A 234 -5.28 -6.66 14.12
N ASN A 235 -5.90 -7.78 14.50
CA ASN A 235 -5.39 -9.12 14.31
C ASN A 235 -5.97 -9.71 13.02
N ASP A 236 -5.11 -10.03 12.05
CA ASP A 236 -5.54 -10.49 10.73
C ASP A 236 -6.37 -11.78 10.77
N VAL A 237 -6.06 -12.71 11.67
CA VAL A 237 -6.82 -13.96 11.83
C VAL A 237 -8.25 -13.65 12.28
N LEU A 238 -8.40 -12.79 13.31
CA LEU A 238 -9.72 -12.35 13.78
C LEU A 238 -10.46 -11.53 12.73
N SER A 239 -9.73 -10.73 11.94
CA SER A 239 -10.30 -9.94 10.85
C SER A 239 -10.90 -10.84 9.76
N VAL A 240 -10.19 -11.89 9.35
CA VAL A 240 -10.68 -12.88 8.39
C VAL A 240 -11.89 -13.63 8.95
N GLY A 241 -11.83 -14.11 10.20
CA GLY A 241 -12.96 -14.78 10.85
C GLY A 241 -14.22 -13.92 10.88
N LYS A 242 -14.10 -12.63 11.25
CA LYS A 242 -15.22 -11.67 11.21
C LYS A 242 -15.76 -11.46 9.80
N TRP A 243 -14.88 -11.34 8.81
CA TRP A 243 -15.27 -11.15 7.41
C TRP A 243 -16.04 -12.36 6.88
N VAL A 244 -15.56 -13.57 7.17
CA VAL A 244 -16.22 -14.81 6.80
C VAL A 244 -17.59 -14.91 7.48
N HIS A 245 -17.68 -14.63 8.78
CA HIS A 245 -18.95 -14.69 9.51
C HIS A 245 -20.01 -13.75 8.93
N ILE A 246 -19.63 -12.52 8.56
CA ILE A 246 -20.52 -11.56 7.91
C ILE A 246 -21.01 -12.07 6.55
N LEU A 247 -20.15 -12.72 5.78
CA LEU A 247 -20.52 -13.25 4.47
C LEU A 247 -21.39 -14.51 4.58
N GLN A 248 -21.10 -15.40 5.52
CA GLN A 248 -21.92 -16.59 5.79
C GLN A 248 -23.35 -16.22 6.21
N GLY A 249 -23.56 -15.06 6.84
CA GLY A 249 -24.88 -14.56 7.20
C GLY A 249 -25.71 -14.04 6.02
N ARG A 250 -25.18 -14.00 4.79
CA ARG A 250 -25.91 -13.57 3.60
C ARG A 250 -26.58 -14.74 2.90
N GLU A 251 -27.73 -14.47 2.28
CA GLU A 251 -28.42 -15.46 1.44
C GLU A 251 -27.57 -15.89 0.23
N ASP A 252 -26.82 -14.96 -0.36
CA ASP A 252 -25.89 -15.17 -1.47
C ASP A 252 -24.45 -15.39 -1.00
N SER A 253 -24.25 -16.04 0.15
CA SER A 253 -22.92 -16.27 0.72
C SER A 253 -21.99 -16.95 -0.31
N PRO A 254 -20.85 -16.33 -0.62
CA PRO A 254 -19.83 -16.96 -1.47
C PRO A 254 -18.99 -17.97 -0.70
N ILE A 255 -19.13 -18.05 0.63
CA ILE A 255 -18.34 -18.94 1.48
C ILE A 255 -19.00 -20.32 1.49
N ILE A 256 -18.28 -21.32 1.01
CA ILE A 256 -18.76 -22.70 0.95
C ILE A 256 -18.20 -23.54 2.10
N LEU A 257 -16.95 -23.31 2.46
CA LEU A 257 -16.30 -23.99 3.58
C LEU A 257 -15.35 -23.02 4.26
N PHE A 258 -15.34 -23.04 5.58
CA PHE A 258 -14.40 -22.27 6.39
C PHE A 258 -13.98 -23.06 7.63
N LYS A 259 -12.68 -23.27 7.75
CA LYS A 259 -12.00 -23.77 8.93
C LYS A 259 -10.95 -22.73 9.34
N ASP A 260 -11.13 -22.15 10.51
CA ASP A 260 -10.28 -21.08 11.02
C ASP A 260 -8.97 -21.59 11.63
N GLN A 261 -7.96 -20.72 11.68
CA GLN A 261 -6.69 -21.01 12.34
C GLN A 261 -6.83 -21.04 13.85
N ASN A 262 -6.06 -21.93 14.48
CA ASN A 262 -6.02 -22.17 15.91
C ASN A 262 -7.33 -22.71 16.51
N ILE A 263 -8.25 -23.19 15.66
CA ILE A 263 -9.50 -23.83 16.06
C ILE A 263 -9.48 -25.28 15.57
N TYR A 264 -9.69 -26.23 16.49
CA TYR A 264 -9.98 -27.60 16.12
C TYR A 264 -11.47 -27.71 15.76
N ASP A 265 -11.79 -28.21 14.57
CA ASP A 265 -13.15 -28.37 14.11
C ASP A 265 -13.52 -29.85 14.06
N VAL A 266 -14.57 -30.22 14.80
CA VAL A 266 -15.06 -31.60 14.89
C VAL A 266 -15.67 -32.09 13.57
N LEU A 267 -16.12 -31.17 12.71
CA LEU A 267 -16.61 -31.49 11.37
C LEU A 267 -15.48 -31.86 10.40
N TYR A 268 -14.26 -31.40 10.68
CA TYR A 268 -13.07 -31.62 9.86
C TYR A 268 -11.92 -32.21 10.69
N PRO A 269 -12.08 -33.42 11.26
CA PRO A 269 -11.12 -34.00 12.21
C PRO A 269 -9.74 -34.29 11.58
N GLU A 270 -9.64 -34.27 10.25
CA GLU A 270 -8.41 -34.47 9.49
C GLU A 270 -7.51 -33.22 9.44
N LEU A 271 -8.09 -32.06 9.77
CA LEU A 271 -7.42 -30.76 9.86
C LEU A 271 -7.03 -30.50 11.31
N LYS A 272 -5.78 -30.14 11.53
CA LYS A 272 -5.26 -29.78 12.86
C LYS A 272 -5.74 -28.38 13.25
N SER A 273 -5.55 -28.00 14.52
CA SER A 273 -5.94 -26.67 14.99
C SER A 273 -5.23 -25.55 14.21
N GLU A 274 -3.97 -25.72 13.85
CA GLU A 274 -3.19 -24.75 13.08
C GLU A 274 -3.57 -24.66 11.58
N ASP A 275 -4.26 -25.66 11.03
CA ASP A 275 -4.61 -25.68 9.61
C ASP A 275 -5.62 -24.56 9.28
N PHE A 276 -5.55 -23.98 8.09
CA PHE A 276 -6.51 -22.98 7.59
C PHE A 276 -7.13 -23.53 6.32
N LEU A 277 -8.44 -23.44 6.17
CA LEU A 277 -9.08 -23.78 4.89
C LEU A 277 -10.27 -22.86 4.64
N LEU A 278 -10.23 -22.16 3.51
CA LEU A 278 -11.31 -21.29 3.07
C LEU A 278 -11.64 -21.58 1.61
N VAL A 279 -12.89 -21.93 1.34
CA VAL A 279 -13.41 -22.19 0.00
C VAL A 279 -14.44 -21.13 -0.36
N ILE A 280 -14.17 -20.41 -1.44
CA ILE A 280 -15.02 -19.33 -1.94
C ILE A 280 -15.52 -19.69 -3.34
N MET A 281 -16.83 -19.76 -3.49
CA MET A 281 -17.53 -19.92 -4.76
C MET A 281 -18.96 -19.37 -4.64
N ASN A 282 -19.22 -18.26 -5.32
CA ASN A 282 -20.52 -17.58 -5.35
C ASN A 282 -21.52 -18.25 -6.30
N SER A 283 -22.77 -17.78 -6.30
CA SER A 283 -23.85 -18.34 -7.13
C SER A 283 -23.53 -18.36 -8.63
N CYS A 284 -23.08 -17.23 -9.19
CA CYS A 284 -22.70 -17.16 -10.61
C CYS A 284 -21.58 -18.16 -10.95
N GLN A 285 -20.61 -18.32 -10.06
CA GLN A 285 -19.53 -19.28 -10.24
C GLN A 285 -20.01 -20.73 -10.19
N ARG A 286 -20.99 -21.05 -9.34
CA ARG A 286 -21.64 -22.38 -9.30
C ARG A 286 -22.35 -22.66 -10.62
N GLU A 287 -23.09 -21.68 -11.14
CA GLU A 287 -23.77 -21.80 -12.43
C GLU A 287 -22.77 -22.03 -13.57
N MET A 288 -21.70 -21.25 -13.61
CA MET A 288 -20.63 -21.40 -14.59
C MET A 288 -19.94 -22.77 -14.51
N LEU A 289 -19.70 -23.28 -13.30
CA LEU A 289 -19.11 -24.61 -13.11
C LEU A 289 -20.07 -25.72 -13.53
N ASN A 290 -21.36 -25.62 -13.23
CA ASN A 290 -22.35 -26.59 -13.71
C ASN A 290 -22.49 -26.57 -15.24
N PHE A 291 -22.44 -25.38 -15.84
CA PHE A 291 -22.62 -25.22 -17.28
C PHE A 291 -21.41 -25.71 -18.08
N TYR A 292 -20.19 -25.30 -17.69
CA TYR A 292 -18.97 -25.56 -18.45
C TYR A 292 -18.08 -26.69 -17.87
N GLY A 293 -18.29 -27.09 -16.63
CA GLY A 293 -17.42 -28.02 -15.90
C GLY A 293 -17.40 -29.46 -16.41
N ASN A 294 -18.33 -29.85 -17.29
CA ASN A 294 -18.32 -31.18 -17.91
C ASN A 294 -17.37 -31.27 -19.11
N ASP A 295 -16.95 -30.16 -19.71
CA ASP A 295 -16.01 -30.19 -20.82
C ASP A 295 -14.55 -30.18 -20.34
N THR A 296 -14.09 -29.03 -19.84
CA THR A 296 -12.71 -28.84 -19.38
C THR A 296 -12.67 -28.10 -18.06
N VAL A 297 -12.04 -28.72 -17.06
CA VAL A 297 -11.70 -28.09 -15.79
C VAL A 297 -10.20 -27.92 -15.71
N CYS A 298 -9.75 -26.73 -15.35
CA CYS A 298 -8.36 -26.43 -15.09
C CYS A 298 -8.18 -26.08 -13.62
N LEU A 299 -7.06 -26.47 -13.03
CA LEU A 299 -6.66 -26.02 -11.71
C LEU A 299 -5.29 -25.39 -11.76
N ASP A 300 -5.16 -24.27 -11.06
CA ASP A 300 -3.89 -23.57 -10.89
C ASP A 300 -3.52 -23.37 -9.42
N PHE A 301 -2.27 -23.63 -9.05
CA PHE A 301 -1.71 -23.35 -7.72
C PHE A 301 -0.80 -22.13 -7.75
N THR A 302 -1.13 -21.16 -6.91
CA THR A 302 -0.26 -20.03 -6.59
C THR A 302 0.34 -20.25 -5.19
N HIS A 303 1.56 -20.79 -5.16
CA HIS A 303 2.25 -21.09 -3.91
C HIS A 303 2.86 -19.86 -3.23
N GLY A 304 2.62 -19.71 -1.92
CA GLY A 304 3.49 -19.04 -0.96
C GLY A 304 3.94 -17.61 -1.31
N ARG A 305 3.12 -16.83 -2.01
CA ARG A 305 3.48 -15.44 -2.38
C ARG A 305 3.08 -14.39 -1.33
N ASN A 306 2.55 -14.81 -0.17
CA ASN A 306 2.10 -13.92 0.90
C ASN A 306 2.91 -14.13 2.20
N ALA A 307 2.82 -13.15 3.10
CA ALA A 307 3.57 -13.13 4.37
C ALA A 307 3.16 -14.26 5.34
N TYR A 308 2.03 -14.93 5.11
CA TYR A 308 1.47 -15.98 5.98
C TYR A 308 1.73 -17.40 5.47
N GLY A 309 2.36 -17.55 4.29
CA GLY A 309 2.65 -18.85 3.71
C GLY A 309 1.41 -19.61 3.22
N PHE A 310 0.33 -18.92 2.87
CA PHE A 310 -0.87 -19.59 2.31
C PHE A 310 -0.75 -19.75 0.81
N ASP A 311 -1.24 -20.88 0.34
CA ASP A 311 -1.38 -21.22 -1.06
C ASP A 311 -2.81 -20.96 -1.51
N LEU A 312 -2.95 -20.47 -2.74
CA LEU A 312 -4.22 -20.32 -3.41
C LEU A 312 -4.33 -21.35 -4.53
N ALA A 313 -5.32 -22.23 -4.46
CA ALA A 313 -5.74 -23.04 -5.60
C ALA A 313 -6.95 -22.39 -6.27
N THR A 314 -6.90 -22.23 -7.59
CA THR A 314 -7.99 -21.65 -8.38
C THR A 314 -8.54 -22.71 -9.34
N ILE A 315 -9.84 -22.98 -9.26
CA ILE A 315 -10.55 -23.82 -10.24
C ILE A 315 -11.06 -22.93 -11.36
N LEU A 316 -10.83 -23.35 -12.59
CA LEU A 316 -11.15 -22.65 -13.83
C LEU A 316 -11.96 -23.57 -14.72
N VAL A 317 -12.92 -23.01 -15.45
CA VAL A 317 -13.60 -23.69 -16.56
C VAL A 317 -13.34 -22.94 -17.85
N LEU A 318 -13.45 -23.63 -18.98
CA LEU A 318 -13.35 -23.01 -20.30
C LEU A 318 -14.75 -22.82 -20.87
N ASN A 319 -15.04 -21.60 -21.35
CA ASN A 319 -16.27 -21.35 -22.10
C ASN A 319 -16.16 -21.88 -23.55
N ASP A 320 -17.22 -21.69 -24.33
CA ASP A 320 -17.29 -22.14 -25.73
C ASP A 320 -16.21 -21.51 -26.64
N LYS A 321 -15.67 -20.35 -26.23
CA LYS A 321 -14.56 -19.65 -26.91
C LYS A 321 -13.18 -20.03 -26.37
N ARG A 322 -13.09 -21.00 -25.46
CA ARG A 322 -11.86 -21.43 -24.77
C ARG A 322 -11.22 -20.33 -23.91
N GLU A 323 -12.02 -19.39 -23.42
CA GLU A 323 -11.61 -18.40 -22.42
C GLU A 323 -11.79 -19.00 -21.02
N GLY A 324 -10.77 -18.83 -20.17
CA GLY A 324 -10.77 -19.37 -18.82
C GLY A 324 -11.51 -18.46 -17.84
N PHE A 325 -12.45 -19.03 -17.09
CA PHE A 325 -13.22 -18.31 -16.07
C PHE A 325 -13.03 -18.96 -14.68
N PRO A 326 -12.62 -18.19 -13.65
CA PRO A 326 -12.40 -18.73 -12.31
C PRO A 326 -13.73 -18.98 -11.59
N VAL A 327 -13.95 -20.22 -11.20
CA VAL A 327 -15.20 -20.71 -10.61
C VAL A 327 -15.09 -21.08 -9.14
N ALA A 328 -13.88 -21.28 -8.61
CA ALA A 328 -13.71 -21.45 -7.17
C ALA A 328 -12.29 -21.08 -6.74
N PHE A 329 -12.18 -20.61 -5.51
CA PHE A 329 -10.91 -20.28 -4.87
C PHE A 329 -10.78 -21.07 -3.57
N ILE A 330 -9.63 -21.72 -3.38
CA ILE A 330 -9.30 -22.49 -2.18
C ILE A 330 -8.04 -21.88 -1.58
N LEU A 331 -8.18 -21.21 -0.44
CA LEU A 331 -7.04 -20.69 0.32
C LEU A 331 -6.75 -21.63 1.48
N SER A 332 -5.50 -22.09 1.57
CA SER A 332 -5.07 -22.95 2.67
C SER A 332 -3.57 -22.83 2.95
N ASN A 333 -3.17 -23.07 4.20
CA ASN A 333 -1.78 -23.32 4.58
C ASN A 333 -1.37 -24.80 4.41
N ARG A 334 -2.28 -25.67 3.95
CA ARG A 334 -2.06 -27.10 3.74
C ARG A 334 -2.73 -27.57 2.44
N GLN A 335 -1.92 -27.97 1.47
CA GLN A 335 -2.39 -28.38 0.12
C GLN A 335 -2.17 -29.88 -0.16
N ASP A 336 -2.27 -30.72 0.86
CA ASP A 336 -2.20 -32.17 0.66
C ASP A 336 -3.52 -32.72 0.11
N SER A 337 -3.50 -33.99 -0.30
CA SER A 337 -4.69 -34.63 -0.87
C SER A 337 -5.88 -34.67 0.09
N LYS A 338 -5.68 -34.57 1.42
CA LYS A 338 -6.77 -34.62 2.41
C LYS A 338 -7.48 -33.28 2.49
N ALA A 339 -6.73 -32.19 2.67
CA ALA A 339 -7.29 -30.84 2.73
C ALA A 339 -8.02 -30.46 1.42
N LEU A 340 -7.45 -30.83 0.27
CA LEU A 340 -8.08 -30.62 -1.03
C LEU A 340 -9.35 -31.48 -1.20
N SER A 341 -9.37 -32.70 -0.69
CA SER A 341 -10.58 -33.56 -0.77
C SER A 341 -11.74 -32.92 0.00
N LEU A 342 -11.49 -32.37 1.19
CA LEU A 342 -12.52 -31.63 1.95
C LEU A 342 -13.07 -30.45 1.15
N ALA A 343 -12.19 -29.66 0.52
CA ALA A 343 -12.62 -28.55 -0.32
C ALA A 343 -13.47 -29.01 -1.51
N PHE A 344 -13.07 -30.10 -2.18
CA PHE A 344 -13.83 -30.64 -3.31
C PHE A 344 -15.16 -31.27 -2.91
N VAL A 345 -15.25 -31.91 -1.74
CA VAL A 345 -16.52 -32.43 -1.22
C VAL A 345 -17.49 -31.27 -1.02
N ALA A 346 -17.05 -30.19 -0.40
CA ALA A 346 -17.88 -29.01 -0.19
C ALA A 346 -18.32 -28.35 -1.51
N ILE A 347 -17.47 -28.35 -2.54
CA ILE A 347 -17.84 -27.87 -3.88
C ILE A 347 -18.87 -28.80 -4.54
N LYS A 348 -18.67 -30.12 -4.43
CA LYS A 348 -19.53 -31.16 -5.04
C LYS A 348 -20.97 -31.13 -4.52
N GLU A 349 -21.22 -30.60 -3.33
CA GLU A 349 -22.60 -30.38 -2.84
C GLU A 349 -23.41 -29.43 -3.73
N TYR A 350 -22.75 -28.54 -4.47
CA TYR A 350 -23.38 -27.52 -5.31
C TYR A 350 -23.32 -27.82 -6.80
N VAL A 351 -22.53 -28.82 -7.22
CA VAL A 351 -22.29 -29.10 -8.63
C VAL A 351 -22.28 -30.59 -8.93
N SER A 352 -22.80 -30.95 -10.10
CA SER A 352 -22.74 -32.32 -10.61
C SER A 352 -22.00 -32.33 -11.93
N ILE A 353 -20.68 -32.54 -11.86
CA ILE A 353 -19.79 -32.49 -13.01
C ILE A 353 -18.96 -33.76 -13.14
N SER A 354 -18.70 -34.13 -14.38
CA SER A 354 -17.76 -35.18 -14.78
C SER A 354 -16.95 -34.65 -15.97
N PRO A 355 -15.83 -33.94 -15.72
CA PRO A 355 -15.07 -33.31 -16.78
C PRO A 355 -14.45 -34.34 -17.72
N LYS A 356 -14.62 -34.14 -19.03
CA LYS A 356 -13.86 -34.89 -20.05
C LYS A 356 -12.37 -34.64 -19.90
N VAL A 357 -11.98 -33.37 -19.76
CA VAL A 357 -10.58 -32.98 -19.60
C VAL A 357 -10.34 -32.29 -18.27
N MET A 358 -9.34 -32.77 -17.56
CA MET A 358 -8.76 -32.08 -16.42
C MET A 358 -7.35 -31.62 -16.78
N MET A 359 -7.07 -30.33 -16.62
CA MET A 359 -5.71 -29.80 -16.68
C MET A 359 -5.26 -29.33 -15.29
N ASN A 360 -4.11 -29.80 -14.83
CA ASN A 360 -3.55 -29.36 -13.56
C ASN A 360 -2.03 -29.13 -13.68
N ASP A 361 -1.44 -28.63 -12.61
CA ASP A 361 0.00 -28.60 -12.46
C ASP A 361 0.57 -30.02 -12.23
N ASP A 362 1.90 -30.14 -12.09
CA ASP A 362 2.57 -31.43 -11.86
C ASP A 362 2.45 -31.91 -10.40
N THR A 363 1.36 -31.52 -9.71
CA THR A 363 1.16 -31.81 -8.29
C THR A 363 0.18 -32.96 -8.10
N GLU A 364 0.66 -34.07 -7.53
CA GLU A 364 -0.14 -35.29 -7.33
C GLU A 364 -1.29 -35.10 -6.34
N SER A 365 -1.12 -34.23 -5.34
CA SER A 365 -2.11 -33.95 -4.29
C SER A 365 -3.50 -33.69 -4.85
N PHE A 366 -3.57 -32.85 -5.89
CA PHE A 366 -4.81 -32.47 -6.52
C PHE A 366 -5.44 -33.62 -7.30
N SER A 367 -4.65 -34.28 -8.14
CA SER A 367 -5.16 -35.38 -8.97
C SER A 367 -5.73 -36.50 -8.10
N ASN A 368 -5.08 -36.79 -6.97
CA ASN A 368 -5.55 -37.79 -6.02
C ASN A 368 -6.84 -37.34 -5.31
N ALA A 369 -6.89 -36.10 -4.83
CA ALA A 369 -8.07 -35.53 -4.19
C ALA A 369 -9.28 -35.48 -5.14
N TRP A 370 -9.08 -34.99 -6.36
CA TRP A 370 -10.15 -34.92 -7.36
C TRP A 370 -10.67 -36.31 -7.72
N ARG A 371 -9.79 -37.28 -7.97
CA ARG A 371 -10.19 -38.66 -8.29
C ARG A 371 -11.03 -39.28 -7.18
N THR A 372 -10.71 -38.96 -5.93
CA THR A 372 -11.44 -39.44 -4.76
C THR A 372 -12.85 -38.85 -4.72
N VAL A 373 -13.01 -37.57 -5.08
CA VAL A 373 -14.28 -36.84 -4.91
C VAL A 373 -15.16 -36.86 -6.17
N PHE A 374 -14.60 -36.51 -7.33
CA PHE A 374 -15.31 -36.39 -8.60
C PHE A 374 -15.11 -37.58 -9.55
N GLY A 375 -14.20 -38.51 -9.21
CA GLY A 375 -13.87 -39.65 -10.06
C GLY A 375 -12.75 -39.37 -11.06
N VAL A 376 -12.45 -40.38 -11.89
CA VAL A 376 -11.36 -40.30 -12.88
C VAL A 376 -11.87 -39.55 -14.12
N PRO A 377 -11.23 -38.42 -14.53
CA PRO A 377 -11.58 -37.74 -15.77
C PRO A 377 -11.20 -38.59 -16.99
N GLU A 378 -11.87 -38.39 -18.12
CA GLU A 378 -11.55 -39.12 -19.37
C GLU A 378 -10.09 -38.87 -19.80
N LYS A 379 -9.62 -37.62 -19.65
CA LYS A 379 -8.26 -37.22 -19.96
C LYS A 379 -7.67 -36.28 -18.92
N ARG A 380 -6.43 -36.55 -18.51
CA ARG A 380 -5.62 -35.66 -17.67
C ARG A 380 -4.52 -35.02 -18.51
N LEU A 381 -4.32 -33.72 -18.33
CA LEU A 381 -3.28 -32.92 -18.97
C LEU A 381 -2.46 -32.14 -17.93
N LEU A 382 -1.18 -31.94 -18.21
CA LEU A 382 -0.34 -31.00 -17.47
C LEU A 382 -0.44 -29.60 -18.07
N SER A 383 -0.41 -28.54 -17.26
CA SER A 383 -0.31 -27.18 -17.79
C SER A 383 0.98 -26.98 -18.59
N THR A 384 0.90 -26.43 -19.81
CA THR A 384 2.09 -26.22 -20.65
C THR A 384 3.06 -25.23 -20.03
N TRP A 385 2.53 -24.17 -19.41
CA TRP A 385 3.33 -23.23 -18.62
C TRP A 385 4.13 -23.92 -17.50
N HIS A 386 3.50 -24.84 -16.75
CA HIS A 386 4.16 -25.56 -15.66
C HIS A 386 5.26 -26.50 -16.18
N VAL A 387 4.99 -27.20 -17.28
CA VAL A 387 5.99 -28.04 -17.96
C VAL A 387 7.18 -27.17 -18.41
N ASP A 388 6.93 -26.06 -19.10
CA ASP A 388 7.97 -25.12 -19.54
C ASP A 388 8.79 -24.56 -18.37
N ARG A 389 8.13 -24.11 -17.30
CA ARG A 389 8.78 -23.58 -16.09
C ARG A 389 9.64 -24.64 -15.41
N SER A 390 9.14 -25.87 -15.30
CA SER A 390 9.87 -27.00 -14.72
C SER A 390 11.12 -27.32 -15.54
N TRP A 391 11.01 -27.33 -16.87
CA TRP A 391 12.16 -27.51 -17.76
C TRP A 391 13.17 -26.38 -17.61
N ARG A 392 12.78 -25.11 -17.70
CA ARG A 392 13.69 -23.96 -17.53
C ARG A 392 14.47 -24.05 -16.21
N ARG A 393 13.78 -24.34 -15.10
CA ARG A 393 14.39 -24.50 -13.77
C ARG A 393 15.41 -25.63 -13.75
N ASN A 394 15.05 -26.80 -14.28
CA ASN A 394 15.93 -27.97 -14.26
C ASN A 394 17.08 -27.85 -15.26
N ILE A 395 16.89 -27.22 -16.41
CA ILE A 395 17.96 -26.86 -17.35
C ILE A 395 18.98 -25.96 -16.67
N SER A 396 18.54 -24.87 -16.03
CA SER A 396 19.43 -23.96 -15.31
C SER A 396 20.18 -24.63 -14.16
N ARG A 397 19.58 -25.65 -13.53
CA ARG A 397 20.14 -26.36 -12.38
C ARG A 397 21.11 -27.48 -12.76
N LEU A 398 20.80 -28.22 -13.83
CA LEU A 398 21.48 -29.46 -14.20
C LEU A 398 22.49 -29.27 -15.34
N ILE A 399 22.37 -28.20 -16.15
CA ILE A 399 23.28 -27.92 -17.26
C ILE A 399 24.14 -26.71 -16.90
N LYS A 400 25.47 -26.86 -16.92
CA LYS A 400 26.40 -25.82 -16.43
C LYS A 400 26.65 -24.68 -17.44
N LYS A 401 26.73 -25.00 -18.73
CA LYS A 401 27.12 -24.04 -19.77
C LYS A 401 25.88 -23.30 -20.33
N PRO A 402 25.84 -21.96 -20.32
CA PRO A 402 24.70 -21.18 -20.82
C PRO A 402 24.33 -21.47 -22.28
N GLU A 403 25.33 -21.62 -23.16
CA GLU A 403 25.13 -21.94 -24.58
C GLU A 403 24.30 -23.23 -24.74
N ILE A 404 24.62 -24.24 -23.93
CA ILE A 404 24.00 -25.56 -23.94
C ILE A 404 22.62 -25.51 -23.28
N GLN A 405 22.41 -24.66 -22.27
CA GLN A 405 21.08 -24.44 -21.71
C GLN A 405 20.11 -23.91 -22.78
N VAL A 406 20.56 -22.98 -23.62
CA VAL A 406 19.76 -22.42 -24.72
C VAL A 406 19.44 -23.50 -25.75
N GLU A 407 20.43 -24.32 -26.14
CA GLU A 407 20.20 -25.45 -27.06
C GLU A 407 19.21 -26.47 -26.49
N ALA A 408 19.43 -26.93 -25.26
CA ALA A 408 18.54 -27.89 -24.59
C ALA A 408 17.11 -27.35 -24.50
N TYR A 409 16.95 -26.07 -24.15
CA TYR A 409 15.65 -25.42 -24.08
C TYR A 409 14.97 -25.38 -25.45
N LYS A 410 15.67 -24.96 -26.52
CA LYS A 410 15.12 -24.95 -27.88
C LYS A 410 14.61 -26.33 -28.29
N VAL A 411 15.40 -27.38 -28.01
CA VAL A 411 15.05 -28.76 -28.36
C VAL A 411 13.75 -29.20 -27.68
N VAL A 412 13.66 -29.06 -26.35
CA VAL A 412 12.43 -29.46 -25.63
C VAL A 412 11.23 -28.59 -26.01
N ARG A 413 11.45 -27.32 -26.38
CA ARG A 413 10.39 -26.43 -26.87
C ARG A 413 9.84 -26.83 -28.22
N CYS A 414 10.70 -27.21 -29.17
CA CYS A 414 10.24 -27.75 -30.45
C CYS A 414 9.40 -29.01 -30.24
N LEU A 415 9.85 -29.90 -29.36
CA LEU A 415 9.13 -31.12 -29.01
C LEU A 415 7.75 -30.85 -28.38
N LEU A 416 7.66 -29.82 -27.53
CA LEU A 416 6.41 -29.43 -26.86
C LEU A 416 5.33 -28.92 -27.81
N ILE A 417 5.72 -28.18 -28.86
CA ILE A 417 4.79 -27.54 -29.80
C ILE A 417 4.52 -28.38 -31.06
N GLU A 418 5.21 -29.52 -31.22
CA GLU A 418 5.01 -30.40 -32.36
C GLU A 418 3.55 -30.88 -32.43
N THR A 419 2.99 -30.79 -33.62
CA THR A 419 1.56 -31.00 -33.89
C THR A 419 1.26 -32.35 -34.52
N ASP A 420 2.26 -32.98 -35.13
CA ASP A 420 2.16 -34.28 -35.77
C ASP A 420 2.72 -35.38 -34.84
N GLU A 421 1.96 -36.45 -34.66
CA GLU A 421 2.30 -37.52 -33.72
C GLU A 421 3.50 -38.36 -34.19
N GLU A 422 3.63 -38.60 -35.50
CA GLU A 422 4.75 -39.37 -36.06
C GLU A 422 6.05 -38.56 -35.97
N ALA A 423 6.00 -37.29 -36.38
CA ALA A 423 7.11 -36.35 -36.23
C ALA A 423 7.53 -36.20 -34.76
N PHE A 424 6.57 -36.05 -33.85
CA PHE A 424 6.84 -36.00 -32.41
C PHE A 424 7.56 -37.26 -31.91
N SER A 425 7.10 -38.44 -32.32
CA SER A 425 7.71 -39.72 -31.92
C SER A 425 9.15 -39.85 -32.43
N MET A 426 9.41 -39.43 -33.67
CA MET A 426 10.76 -39.39 -34.24
C MET A 426 11.64 -38.38 -33.50
N MET A 427 11.13 -37.16 -33.26
CA MET A 427 11.84 -36.11 -32.54
C MET A 427 12.18 -36.56 -31.12
N LEU A 428 11.24 -37.14 -30.38
CA LEU A 428 11.47 -37.61 -29.01
C LEU A 428 12.63 -38.61 -28.94
N LYS A 429 12.68 -39.59 -29.85
CA LYS A 429 13.77 -40.56 -29.93
C LYS A 429 15.12 -39.88 -30.16
N GLU A 430 15.17 -38.92 -31.08
CA GLU A 430 16.40 -38.18 -31.37
C GLU A 430 16.82 -37.28 -30.19
N VAL A 431 15.87 -36.64 -29.51
CA VAL A 431 16.13 -35.84 -28.31
C VAL A 431 16.72 -36.70 -27.18
N LEU A 432 16.14 -37.86 -26.91
CA LEU A 432 16.65 -38.79 -25.89
C LEU A 432 18.06 -39.31 -26.24
N LYS A 433 18.32 -39.53 -27.53
CA LYS A 433 19.66 -39.90 -28.01
C LYS A 433 20.66 -38.76 -27.78
N ILE A 434 20.35 -37.53 -28.20
CA ILE A 434 21.21 -36.35 -27.98
C ILE A 434 21.52 -36.16 -26.50
N PHE A 435 20.51 -36.33 -25.63
CA PHE A 435 20.67 -36.18 -24.19
C PHE A 435 21.52 -37.27 -23.55
N SER A 436 21.56 -38.48 -24.12
CA SER A 436 22.37 -39.59 -23.60
C SER A 436 23.82 -39.55 -24.08
N GLU A 437 24.05 -39.13 -25.33
CA GLU A 437 25.37 -39.05 -25.97
C GLU A 437 26.21 -37.86 -25.49
N LYS A 438 25.59 -36.68 -25.27
CA LYS A 438 26.30 -35.50 -24.77
C LYS A 438 26.41 -35.55 -23.24
N ASP A 439 27.63 -35.71 -22.73
CA ASP A 439 27.91 -35.74 -21.28
C ASP A 439 27.31 -34.53 -20.53
N GLU A 440 27.31 -33.36 -21.15
CA GLU A 440 26.82 -32.09 -20.60
C GLU A 440 25.29 -32.03 -20.44
N LEU A 441 24.56 -32.91 -21.14
CA LEU A 441 23.09 -33.01 -21.11
C LEU A 441 22.60 -34.22 -20.31
N ARG A 442 23.48 -35.16 -19.95
CA ARG A 442 23.10 -36.47 -19.41
C ARG A 442 22.24 -36.40 -18.15
N GLU A 443 22.55 -35.51 -17.22
CA GLU A 443 21.75 -35.36 -15.98
C GLU A 443 20.34 -34.83 -16.27
N PHE A 444 20.23 -33.82 -17.14
CA PHE A 444 18.94 -33.30 -17.59
C PHE A 444 18.17 -34.37 -18.40
N GLY A 445 18.87 -35.13 -19.24
CA GLY A 445 18.32 -36.24 -20.01
C GLY A 445 17.64 -37.29 -19.14
N LYS A 446 18.32 -37.76 -18.09
CA LYS A 446 17.76 -38.72 -17.12
C LYS A 446 16.51 -38.17 -16.44
N TYR A 447 16.55 -36.90 -16.03
CA TYR A 447 15.39 -36.21 -15.45
C TYR A 447 14.21 -36.16 -16.44
N PHE A 448 14.48 -35.71 -17.68
CA PHE A 448 13.47 -35.56 -18.72
C PHE A 448 12.84 -36.91 -19.09
N GLU A 449 13.67 -37.94 -19.27
CA GLU A 449 13.23 -39.29 -19.59
C GLU A 449 12.35 -39.86 -18.46
N HIS A 450 12.79 -39.74 -17.21
CA HIS A 450 12.07 -40.29 -16.07
C HIS A 450 10.67 -39.66 -15.89
N ILE A 451 10.56 -38.34 -16.04
CA ILE A 451 9.33 -37.60 -15.74
C ILE A 451 8.41 -37.47 -16.96
N TYR A 452 8.94 -37.25 -18.17
CA TYR A 452 8.13 -36.84 -19.32
C TYR A 452 8.02 -37.89 -20.42
N SER A 453 9.06 -38.69 -20.67
CA SER A 453 9.06 -39.62 -21.83
C SER A 453 7.99 -40.71 -21.74
N LYS A 454 7.60 -41.12 -20.53
CA LYS A 454 6.62 -42.18 -20.30
C LYS A 454 5.17 -41.71 -20.34
N GLN A 455 4.94 -40.41 -20.39
CA GLN A 455 3.61 -39.80 -20.28
C GLN A 455 3.42 -38.69 -21.32
N THR A 456 3.85 -38.92 -22.55
CA THR A 456 3.81 -37.93 -23.65
C THR A 456 2.41 -37.38 -23.92
N GLU A 457 1.39 -38.23 -23.76
CA GLU A 457 -0.02 -37.91 -23.99
C GLU A 457 -0.58 -36.81 -23.07
N ILE A 458 0.03 -36.60 -21.89
CA ILE A 458 -0.48 -35.64 -20.91
C ILE A 458 0.14 -34.24 -21.08
N TRP A 459 1.29 -34.10 -21.74
CA TRP A 459 2.00 -32.80 -21.83
C TRP A 459 2.24 -32.26 -23.24
N SER A 460 2.37 -33.11 -24.26
CA SER A 460 2.72 -32.67 -25.62
C SER A 460 1.51 -32.18 -26.42
N TYR A 461 1.75 -31.30 -27.40
CA TYR A 461 0.69 -30.63 -28.15
C TYR A 461 -0.02 -31.55 -29.16
N CYS A 462 0.69 -32.46 -29.82
CA CYS A 462 0.11 -33.40 -30.79
C CYS A 462 -1.08 -34.18 -30.21
N TYR A 463 -1.00 -34.63 -28.95
CA TYR A 463 -2.11 -35.33 -28.26
C TYR A 463 -3.19 -34.40 -27.69
N ARG A 464 -3.07 -33.08 -27.83
CA ARG A 464 -4.05 -32.07 -27.34
C ARG A 464 -4.90 -31.44 -28.43
N LYS A 465 -4.46 -31.56 -29.69
CA LYS A 465 -5.00 -30.82 -30.85
C LYS A 465 -6.54 -30.88 -30.96
N TRP A 466 -7.14 -32.00 -30.60
CA TRP A 466 -8.59 -32.22 -30.70
C TRP A 466 -9.40 -31.79 -29.47
N LEU A 467 -8.73 -31.31 -28.42
CA LEU A 467 -9.36 -30.89 -27.17
C LEU A 467 -9.63 -29.39 -27.13
N GLY A 468 -9.18 -28.62 -28.13
CA GLY A 468 -9.33 -27.17 -28.18
C GLY A 468 -8.51 -26.43 -27.10
N ILE A 469 -7.51 -27.09 -26.52
CA ILE A 469 -6.64 -26.55 -25.46
C ILE A 469 -5.31 -26.15 -26.08
N ASN A 470 -5.16 -24.86 -26.42
CA ASN A 470 -3.94 -24.32 -27.03
C ASN A 470 -3.06 -23.60 -25.99
N THR A 471 -1.75 -23.54 -26.25
CA THR A 471 -0.71 -22.90 -25.42
C THR A 471 -0.83 -21.37 -25.25
N ASN A 472 -1.89 -20.78 -25.80
CA ASN A 472 -2.23 -19.35 -25.65
C ASN A 472 -3.46 -19.14 -24.75
N MET A 473 -3.94 -20.17 -24.05
CA MET A 473 -5.12 -20.04 -23.20
C MET A 473 -4.93 -19.08 -22.03
N HIS A 474 -5.99 -18.35 -21.70
CA HIS A 474 -6.09 -17.40 -20.57
C HIS A 474 -5.65 -17.98 -19.21
N THR A 475 -5.66 -19.31 -19.05
CA THR A 475 -5.10 -20.01 -17.88
C THR A 475 -3.61 -19.67 -17.68
N GLU A 476 -2.84 -19.50 -18.75
CA GLU A 476 -1.41 -19.17 -18.68
C GLU A 476 -1.17 -17.65 -18.57
N SER A 477 -2.16 -16.82 -18.90
CA SER A 477 -2.11 -15.37 -18.69
C SER A 477 -2.17 -14.99 -17.22
N MET A 478 -2.77 -15.81 -16.35
CA MET A 478 -2.81 -15.56 -14.89
C MET A 478 -1.41 -15.60 -14.25
N HIS A 479 -0.44 -16.22 -14.92
CA HIS A 479 0.95 -16.27 -14.45
C HIS A 479 1.82 -15.11 -14.93
N ARG A 480 1.34 -14.29 -15.88
CA ARG A 480 1.98 -13.06 -16.32
C ARG A 480 1.47 -11.91 -15.48
#